data_AF-A0A443LN31-F1
#
_entry.id   AF-A0A443LN31-F1
#
_cell.length_a   1.000
_cell.length_b   1.000
_cell.length_c   1.000
_cell.angle_alpha   90.00
_cell.angle_beta   90.00
_cell.angle_gamma   90.00
#
_symmetry.space_group_name_H-M   'P 1'
#
loop_
_entity.id
_entity.type
_entity.pdbx_description
1 polymer ?
#
loop_
_entity_poly.entity_id
_entity_poly.type
_entity_poly.pdbx_seq_one_letter_code
_entity_poly.pdbx_strand_id
1 'polypeptide(L)'
;MASRRWRKLAILVKIETIYGADAAPVAANRIVATNVNFTPIEGDEVSRDLLLPYLGNQGVVLAGIYGKISFDVEVSGGGAAGDVPQYGALLRACGMAETITAGTSVVYSIVEDAVEAASIYFESDLVRHVLLGSRGNVSVNFTPKGIPRFTFTMTGLLGTITDIATMSAVTAAGLVTPLPVSKANTQMTLHGWSAVAESLALDLGNTVTPRFLIGDELVLISNRSTTGTAVVEARSLATVDWFGRALNRTRGALALTHGIAAGNIVELDAPAVEIGKVTQGNTDNISNYSLPLSLCPTAGLDELTITVR
;
A
#
# COMPACT_ATOMS: atom_id res chain seq x y z
N MET A 1 -4.31 -37.37 5.63
CA MET A 1 -3.98 -36.11 4.95
C MET A 1 -2.90 -35.41 5.75
N ALA A 2 -1.87 -34.86 5.09
CA ALA A 2 -0.83 -34.12 5.80
C ALA A 2 -1.40 -32.80 6.36
N SER A 3 -0.93 -32.38 7.53
CA SER A 3 -1.30 -31.09 8.10
C SER A 3 -0.76 -29.95 7.24
N ARG A 4 -1.61 -28.93 7.02
CA ARG A 4 -1.23 -27.75 6.23
C ARG A 4 -0.18 -26.92 6.98
N ARG A 5 0.84 -26.44 6.27
CA ARG A 5 1.93 -25.64 6.85
C ARG A 5 1.67 -24.16 6.69
N TRP A 6 1.54 -23.45 7.81
CA TRP A 6 1.28 -22.01 7.86
C TRP A 6 2.25 -21.15 7.04
N ARG A 7 3.54 -21.50 7.02
CA ARG A 7 4.58 -20.72 6.32
C ARG A 7 4.68 -20.98 4.82
N LYS A 8 3.87 -21.91 4.27
CA LYS A 8 3.85 -22.18 2.83
C LYS A 8 2.74 -21.36 2.17
N LEU A 9 3.10 -20.14 1.78
CA LEU A 9 2.19 -19.17 1.17
C LEU A 9 2.71 -18.76 -0.21
N ALA A 10 1.80 -18.44 -1.13
CA ALA A 10 2.10 -17.73 -2.36
C ALA A 10 1.02 -16.69 -2.65
N ILE A 11 1.44 -15.52 -3.15
CA ILE A 11 0.56 -14.42 -3.55
C ILE A 11 0.84 -14.13 -5.02
N LEU A 12 -0.20 -14.05 -5.85
CA LEU A 12 -0.11 -13.64 -7.24
C LEU A 12 -1.14 -12.55 -7.50
N VAL A 13 -0.75 -11.50 -8.23
CA VAL A 13 -1.58 -10.31 -8.44
C VAL A 13 -1.53 -9.88 -9.89
N LYS A 14 -2.68 -9.75 -10.55
CA LYS A 14 -2.75 -9.28 -11.94
C LYS A 14 -3.90 -8.30 -12.09
N ILE A 15 -3.68 -7.22 -12.84
CA ILE A 15 -4.73 -6.25 -13.17
C ILE A 15 -5.81 -6.90 -14.04
N GLU A 16 -7.05 -6.61 -13.72
CA GLU A 16 -8.23 -7.08 -14.43
C GLU A 16 -8.47 -6.26 -15.71
N THR A 17 -8.82 -6.94 -16.80
CA THR A 17 -9.28 -6.27 -18.03
C THR A 17 -10.75 -5.86 -17.91
N ILE A 18 -11.53 -6.66 -17.18
CA ILE A 18 -12.95 -6.41 -16.90
C ILE A 18 -13.13 -6.59 -15.40
N TYR A 19 -13.74 -5.61 -14.74
CA TYR A 19 -13.96 -5.64 -13.29
C TYR A 19 -14.71 -6.90 -12.85
N GLY A 20 -14.18 -7.59 -11.84
CA GLY A 20 -14.78 -8.79 -11.28
C GLY A 20 -14.62 -10.04 -12.14
N ALA A 21 -13.91 -9.96 -13.27
CA ALA A 21 -13.55 -11.11 -14.09
C ALA A 21 -12.11 -11.54 -13.78
N ASP A 22 -11.92 -12.84 -13.54
CA ASP A 22 -10.61 -13.39 -13.18
C ASP A 22 -9.57 -13.14 -14.27
N ALA A 23 -8.53 -12.39 -13.93
CA ALA A 23 -7.42 -12.08 -14.82
C ALA A 23 -6.47 -13.29 -15.05
N ALA A 24 -6.63 -14.38 -14.28
CA ALA A 24 -5.76 -15.55 -14.25
C ALA A 24 -4.27 -15.19 -14.05
N PRO A 25 -3.86 -14.74 -12.85
CA PRO A 25 -2.46 -14.54 -12.51
C PRO A 25 -1.59 -15.78 -12.76
N VAL A 26 -0.42 -15.57 -13.38
CA VAL A 26 0.59 -16.62 -13.64
C VAL A 26 1.82 -16.39 -12.77
N ALA A 27 2.75 -17.35 -12.72
CA ALA A 27 3.98 -17.28 -11.90
C ALA A 27 4.82 -15.99 -12.06
N ALA A 28 4.75 -15.32 -13.21
CA ALA A 28 5.41 -14.03 -13.42
C ALA A 28 4.84 -12.90 -12.52
N ASN A 29 3.58 -13.02 -12.11
CA ASN A 29 2.81 -12.02 -11.36
C ASN A 29 2.88 -12.22 -9.83
N ARG A 30 3.86 -12.98 -9.38
CA ARG A 30 4.02 -13.29 -7.96
C ARG A 30 4.45 -12.06 -7.17
N ILE A 31 3.99 -11.98 -5.93
CA ILE A 31 4.40 -10.96 -4.96
C ILE A 31 5.13 -11.66 -3.82
N VAL A 32 6.38 -11.24 -3.57
CA VAL A 32 7.10 -11.64 -2.36
C VAL A 32 6.73 -10.67 -1.25
N ALA A 33 6.03 -11.19 -0.25
CA ALA A 33 5.56 -10.40 0.87
C ALA A 33 5.95 -11.02 2.20
N THR A 34 5.96 -10.16 3.21
CA THR A 34 6.14 -10.51 4.61
C THR A 34 4.92 -10.08 5.41
N ASN A 35 4.78 -10.57 6.64
CA ASN A 35 3.68 -10.18 7.54
C ASN A 35 2.28 -10.31 6.90
N VAL A 36 2.02 -11.47 6.28
CA VAL A 36 0.75 -11.71 5.61
C VAL A 36 -0.34 -12.01 6.64
N ASN A 37 -1.40 -11.22 6.62
CA ASN A 37 -2.64 -11.46 7.34
C ASN A 37 -3.77 -11.58 6.34
N PHE A 38 -4.54 -12.66 6.43
CA PHE A 38 -5.60 -12.98 5.49
C PHE A 38 -6.88 -13.32 6.23
N THR A 39 -7.93 -12.58 5.92
CA THR A 39 -9.30 -12.82 6.37
C THR A 39 -10.08 -13.44 5.21
N PRO A 40 -10.34 -14.76 5.22
CA PRO A 40 -10.90 -15.47 4.08
C PRO A 40 -12.35 -15.12 3.78
N ILE A 41 -13.13 -14.80 4.81
CA ILE A 41 -14.56 -14.47 4.71
C ILE A 41 -14.82 -13.35 5.71
N GLU A 42 -15.25 -12.21 5.20
CA GLU A 42 -15.80 -11.09 5.94
C GLU A 42 -17.16 -10.75 5.32
N GLY A 43 -18.15 -10.40 6.14
CA GLY A 43 -19.52 -10.18 5.69
C GLY A 43 -20.48 -9.99 6.86
N ASP A 44 -21.73 -9.66 6.54
CA ASP A 44 -22.77 -9.43 7.53
C ASP A 44 -23.48 -10.74 7.90
N GLU A 45 -23.72 -10.94 9.19
CA GLU A 45 -24.54 -12.05 9.70
C GLU A 45 -25.98 -11.60 9.89
N VAL A 46 -26.88 -12.08 9.02
CA VAL A 46 -28.31 -11.81 9.11
C VAL A 46 -29.00 -12.92 9.90
N SER A 47 -29.53 -12.59 11.08
CA SER A 47 -30.40 -13.50 11.83
C SER A 47 -31.72 -13.68 11.09
N ARG A 48 -32.28 -14.89 11.17
CA ARG A 48 -33.55 -15.21 10.51
C ARG A 48 -34.77 -14.94 11.40
N ASP A 49 -34.56 -14.70 12.70
CA ASP A 49 -35.57 -14.33 13.71
C ASP A 49 -36.94 -15.03 13.57
N LEU A 50 -36.95 -16.35 13.31
CA LEU A 50 -38.18 -17.11 13.17
C LEU A 50 -38.84 -17.28 14.55
N LEU A 51 -40.17 -17.23 14.59
CA LEU A 51 -40.93 -17.55 15.80
C LEU A 51 -41.27 -19.05 15.78
N LEU A 52 -40.58 -19.82 16.62
CA LEU A 52 -40.75 -21.27 16.74
C LEU A 52 -41.33 -21.64 18.12
N PRO A 53 -42.05 -22.77 18.26
CA PRO A 53 -42.62 -23.21 19.54
C PRO A 53 -41.56 -23.73 20.54
N TYR A 54 -40.27 -23.52 20.28
CA TYR A 54 -39.15 -23.88 21.13
C TYR A 54 -38.07 -22.79 21.08
N LEU A 55 -37.30 -22.69 22.17
CA LEU A 55 -36.18 -21.75 22.29
C LEU A 55 -34.89 -22.39 21.75
N GLY A 56 -34.13 -21.67 20.93
CA GLY A 56 -32.85 -22.12 20.39
C GLY A 56 -32.25 -21.15 19.37
N ASN A 57 -30.93 -21.24 19.12
CA ASN A 57 -30.27 -20.48 18.06
C ASN A 57 -30.69 -21.03 16.68
N GLN A 58 -31.08 -20.15 15.78
CA GLN A 58 -31.65 -20.49 14.48
C GLN A 58 -30.66 -20.37 13.33
N GLY A 59 -29.41 -20.04 13.65
CA GLY A 59 -28.37 -19.80 12.68
C GLY A 59 -28.50 -18.43 12.01
N VAL A 60 -27.44 -18.07 11.30
CA VAL A 60 -27.31 -16.79 10.59
C VAL A 60 -27.05 -17.07 9.12
N VAL A 61 -27.47 -16.15 8.26
CA VAL A 61 -27.15 -16.16 6.83
C VAL A 61 -26.09 -15.11 6.59
N LEU A 62 -24.97 -15.50 5.97
CA LEU A 62 -23.92 -14.57 5.58
C LEU A 62 -24.35 -13.79 4.33
N ALA A 63 -24.29 -12.47 4.39
CA ALA A 63 -24.59 -11.56 3.30
C ALA A 63 -23.38 -10.64 3.02
N GLY A 64 -23.23 -10.20 1.78
CA GLY A 64 -22.16 -9.26 1.39
C GLY A 64 -20.76 -9.81 1.65
N ILE A 65 -20.45 -10.98 1.11
CA ILE A 65 -19.21 -11.69 1.40
C ILE A 65 -18.04 -11.12 0.58
N TYR A 66 -16.97 -10.70 1.25
CA TYR A 66 -15.68 -10.34 0.66
C TYR A 66 -14.53 -11.00 1.39
N GLY A 67 -13.34 -10.93 0.80
CA GLY A 67 -12.10 -11.25 1.48
C GLY A 67 -11.19 -10.04 1.62
N LYS A 68 -10.38 -10.05 2.67
CA LYS A 68 -9.40 -9.01 2.97
C LYS A 68 -8.02 -9.62 3.16
N ILE A 69 -7.01 -9.02 2.56
CA ILE A 69 -5.62 -9.43 2.73
C ILE A 69 -4.75 -8.21 2.98
N SER A 70 -3.86 -8.30 3.97
CA SER A 70 -2.83 -7.29 4.21
C SER A 70 -1.46 -7.93 4.25
N PHE A 71 -0.47 -7.29 3.64
CA PHE A 71 0.89 -7.80 3.58
C PHE A 71 1.89 -6.68 3.28
N ASP A 72 3.15 -6.93 3.64
CA ASP A 72 4.25 -5.99 3.48
C ASP A 72 5.18 -6.41 2.34
N VAL A 73 5.40 -5.53 1.37
CA VAL A 73 6.34 -5.71 0.24
C VAL A 73 7.53 -4.79 0.42
N GLU A 74 8.73 -5.28 0.17
CA GLU A 74 9.95 -4.48 0.32
C GLU A 74 10.05 -3.42 -0.79
N VAL A 75 10.37 -2.18 -0.41
CA VAL A 75 10.55 -1.06 -1.33
C VAL A 75 11.84 -1.32 -2.13
N SER A 76 11.69 -1.61 -3.41
CA SER A 76 12.77 -2.00 -4.33
C SER A 76 12.40 -1.62 -5.76
N GLY A 77 13.38 -1.34 -6.61
CA GLY A 77 13.10 -1.00 -8.00
C GLY A 77 12.77 -2.19 -8.90
N GLY A 78 12.60 -1.92 -10.20
CA GLY A 78 12.21 -2.91 -11.21
C GLY A 78 13.34 -3.82 -11.71
N GLY A 79 14.61 -3.50 -11.41
CA GLY A 79 15.77 -4.25 -11.86
C GLY A 79 16.63 -3.46 -12.83
N ALA A 80 16.05 -3.01 -13.95
CA ALA A 80 16.64 -2.01 -14.83
C ALA A 80 15.79 -0.73 -14.87
N ALA A 81 16.39 0.37 -15.36
CA ALA A 81 15.68 1.64 -15.48
C ALA A 81 14.50 1.52 -16.47
N GLY A 82 13.31 1.91 -16.03
CA GLY A 82 12.07 1.78 -16.81
C GLY A 82 11.41 0.40 -16.74
N ASP A 83 11.96 -0.56 -16.00
CA ASP A 83 11.27 -1.82 -15.71
C ASP A 83 10.19 -1.60 -14.64
N VAL A 84 9.04 -2.24 -14.84
CA VAL A 84 7.92 -2.18 -13.90
C VAL A 84 8.28 -2.92 -12.61
N PRO A 85 8.21 -2.27 -11.43
CA PRO A 85 8.43 -2.94 -10.15
C PRO A 85 7.39 -4.04 -9.91
N GLN A 86 7.76 -5.07 -9.14
CA GLN A 86 6.86 -6.19 -8.87
C GLN A 86 5.54 -5.78 -8.17
N TYR A 87 5.57 -4.72 -7.38
CA TYR A 87 4.40 -4.16 -6.70
C TYR A 87 3.59 -3.18 -7.55
N GLY A 88 3.96 -2.93 -8.82
CA GLY A 88 3.27 -1.96 -9.68
C GLY A 88 1.77 -2.24 -9.85
N ALA A 89 1.39 -3.52 -10.02
CA ALA A 89 -0.02 -3.92 -10.08
C ALA A 89 -0.79 -3.63 -8.77
N LEU A 90 -0.12 -3.65 -7.61
CA LEU A 90 -0.74 -3.31 -6.34
C LEU A 90 -0.94 -1.80 -6.18
N LEU A 91 0.05 -0.99 -6.58
CA LEU A 91 -0.10 0.46 -6.60
C LEU A 91 -1.26 0.90 -7.52
N ARG A 92 -1.40 0.24 -8.67
CA ARG A 92 -2.53 0.45 -9.59
C ARG A 92 -3.88 0.09 -8.97
N ALA A 93 -3.97 -1.04 -8.28
CA ALA A 93 -5.16 -1.42 -7.52
C ALA A 93 -5.44 -0.50 -6.29
N CYS A 94 -4.46 0.30 -5.88
CA CYS A 94 -4.62 1.36 -4.88
C CYS A 94 -4.98 2.73 -5.49
N GLY A 95 -5.30 2.81 -6.79
CA GLY A 95 -5.70 4.07 -7.43
C GLY A 95 -4.54 4.96 -7.87
N MET A 96 -3.39 4.36 -8.22
CA MET A 96 -2.29 5.06 -8.89
C MET A 96 -2.15 4.60 -10.34
N ALA A 97 -2.22 5.49 -11.31
CA ALA A 97 -1.93 5.19 -12.71
C ALA A 97 -0.43 5.08 -12.96
N GLU A 98 -0.05 4.08 -13.73
CA GLU A 98 1.33 3.79 -14.13
C GLU A 98 1.65 4.43 -15.48
N THR A 99 2.70 5.25 -15.52
CA THR A 99 3.25 5.83 -16.75
C THR A 99 4.70 5.38 -16.91
N ILE A 100 4.94 4.56 -17.94
CA ILE A 100 6.26 3.98 -18.21
C ILE A 100 6.98 4.82 -19.25
N THR A 101 8.13 5.37 -18.87
CA THR A 101 9.10 5.94 -19.80
C THR A 101 10.20 4.91 -20.02
N ALA A 102 10.13 4.20 -21.15
CA ALA A 102 11.03 3.09 -21.46
C ALA A 102 12.51 3.50 -21.30
N GLY A 103 13.28 2.66 -20.60
CA GLY A 103 14.70 2.90 -20.33
C GLY A 103 15.00 4.04 -19.36
N THR A 104 13.98 4.70 -18.78
CA THR A 104 14.16 5.88 -17.92
C THR A 104 13.51 5.71 -16.56
N SER A 105 12.19 5.61 -16.50
CA SER A 105 11.45 5.61 -15.23
C SER A 105 10.04 5.06 -15.38
N VAL A 106 9.47 4.64 -14.25
CA VAL A 106 8.06 4.30 -14.09
C VAL A 106 7.47 5.22 -13.04
N VAL A 107 6.49 6.03 -13.43
CA VAL A 107 5.85 7.02 -12.56
C VAL A 107 4.45 6.53 -12.19
N TYR A 108 4.13 6.58 -10.90
CA TYR A 108 2.81 6.29 -10.35
C TYR A 108 2.19 7.58 -9.83
N SER A 109 1.16 8.06 -10.53
CA SER A 109 0.39 9.26 -10.19
C SER A 109 -1.03 8.88 -9.80
N ILE A 110 -1.64 9.65 -8.90
CA ILE A 110 -2.99 9.35 -8.40
C ILE A 110 -4.07 9.52 -9.49
N VAL A 111 -5.07 8.63 -9.48
CA VAL A 111 -6.26 8.69 -10.33
C VAL A 111 -7.54 8.44 -9.53
N GLU A 112 -8.66 9.00 -9.99
CA GLU A 112 -9.97 8.90 -9.31
C GLU A 112 -11.02 8.16 -10.15
N ASP A 113 -11.16 8.50 -11.45
CA ASP A 113 -12.21 7.91 -12.29
C ASP A 113 -11.80 6.59 -12.96
N ALA A 114 -10.49 6.39 -13.20
CA ALA A 114 -9.95 5.24 -13.91
C ALA A 114 -9.19 4.29 -12.97
N VAL A 115 -9.71 4.09 -11.76
CA VAL A 115 -9.09 3.19 -10.78
C VAL A 115 -9.22 1.74 -11.25
N GLU A 116 -8.08 1.13 -11.52
CA GLU A 116 -8.01 -0.26 -11.94
C GLU A 116 -8.24 -1.21 -10.76
N ALA A 117 -8.67 -2.43 -11.07
CA ALA A 117 -8.87 -3.49 -10.09
C ALA A 117 -7.92 -4.66 -10.39
N ALA A 118 -7.61 -5.46 -9.39
CA ALA A 118 -6.74 -6.63 -9.54
C ALA A 118 -7.41 -7.92 -9.08
N SER A 119 -7.09 -9.02 -9.76
CA SER A 119 -7.33 -10.37 -9.26
C SER A 119 -6.13 -10.80 -8.41
N ILE A 120 -6.39 -11.19 -7.16
CA ILE A 120 -5.38 -11.68 -6.21
C ILE A 120 -5.63 -13.16 -5.96
N TYR A 121 -4.63 -13.98 -6.23
CA TYR A 121 -4.60 -15.37 -5.79
C TYR A 121 -3.76 -15.49 -4.54
N PHE A 122 -4.39 -15.90 -3.44
CA PHE A 122 -3.73 -16.25 -2.20
C PHE A 122 -3.73 -17.76 -2.03
N GLU A 123 -2.57 -18.37 -2.10
CA GLU A 123 -2.39 -19.81 -1.94
C GLU A 123 -1.82 -20.11 -0.56
N SER A 124 -2.50 -20.94 0.21
CA SER A 124 -2.06 -21.41 1.52
C SER A 124 -1.98 -22.93 1.51
N ASP A 125 -0.77 -23.48 1.41
CA ASP A 125 -0.46 -24.92 1.34
C ASP A 125 -1.54 -25.75 0.59
N LEU A 126 -1.61 -25.55 -0.73
CA LEU A 126 -2.50 -26.21 -1.71
C LEU A 126 -3.97 -25.78 -1.72
N VAL A 127 -4.38 -24.79 -0.94
CA VAL A 127 -5.70 -24.16 -1.10
C VAL A 127 -5.52 -22.77 -1.68
N ARG A 128 -6.18 -22.50 -2.80
CA ARG A 128 -6.21 -21.19 -3.44
C ARG A 128 -7.48 -20.44 -3.08
N HIS A 129 -7.32 -19.25 -2.54
CA HIS A 129 -8.35 -18.25 -2.36
C HIS A 129 -8.20 -17.20 -3.45
N VAL A 130 -9.30 -16.90 -4.14
CA VAL A 130 -9.34 -15.92 -5.23
C VAL A 130 -10.09 -14.69 -4.73
N LEU A 131 -9.49 -13.52 -4.91
CA LEU A 131 -10.13 -12.23 -4.69
C LEU A 131 -10.22 -11.51 -6.04
N LEU A 132 -11.43 -11.16 -6.46
CA LEU A 132 -11.72 -10.47 -7.71
C LEU A 132 -12.10 -9.02 -7.45
N GLY A 133 -11.91 -8.13 -8.42
CA GLY A 133 -12.24 -6.71 -8.28
C GLY A 133 -11.46 -6.04 -7.15
N SER A 134 -10.26 -6.54 -6.81
CA SER A 134 -9.58 -6.12 -5.59
C SER A 134 -9.06 -4.70 -5.71
N ARG A 135 -9.37 -3.88 -4.70
CA ARG A 135 -8.84 -2.52 -4.52
C ARG A 135 -8.34 -2.34 -3.10
N GLY A 136 -7.44 -1.38 -2.89
CA GLY A 136 -6.74 -1.30 -1.61
C GLY A 136 -6.23 0.07 -1.22
N ASN A 137 -5.56 0.08 -0.07
CA ASN A 137 -4.76 1.19 0.42
C ASN A 137 -3.28 0.80 0.47
N VAL A 138 -2.40 1.79 0.28
CA VAL A 138 -0.95 1.65 0.41
C VAL A 138 -0.43 2.66 1.42
N SER A 139 0.40 2.18 2.34
CA SER A 139 1.21 3.00 3.22
C SER A 139 2.67 2.59 3.14
N VAL A 140 3.57 3.51 3.46
CA VAL A 140 5.01 3.29 3.43
C VAL A 140 5.67 3.88 4.66
N ASN A 141 6.68 3.17 5.18
CA ASN A 141 7.46 3.63 6.31
C ASN A 141 8.96 3.51 6.03
N PHE A 142 9.67 4.62 6.19
CA PHE A 142 11.12 4.71 6.13
C PHE A 142 11.65 4.95 7.54
N THR A 143 12.30 3.94 8.09
CA THR A 143 13.00 4.02 9.38
C THR A 143 14.49 3.73 9.18
N PRO A 144 15.41 4.57 9.67
CA PRO A 144 16.85 4.34 9.57
C PRO A 144 17.23 2.96 10.12
N LYS A 145 18.23 2.32 9.49
CA LYS A 145 18.72 0.95 9.81
C LYS A 145 17.71 -0.17 9.49
N GLY A 146 16.51 0.15 9.03
CA GLY A 146 15.51 -0.81 8.55
C GLY A 146 15.50 -0.95 7.03
N ILE A 147 14.84 -2.01 6.56
CA ILE A 147 14.44 -2.14 5.15
C ILE A 147 13.07 -1.47 5.01
N PRO A 148 12.91 -0.47 4.12
CA PRO A 148 11.62 0.18 3.92
C PRO A 148 10.64 -0.77 3.24
N ARG A 149 9.37 -0.71 3.66
CA ARG A 149 8.30 -1.59 3.18
C ARG A 149 7.04 -0.81 2.85
N PHE A 150 6.37 -1.22 1.78
CA PHE A 150 4.99 -0.86 1.48
C PHE A 150 4.06 -1.84 2.17
N THR A 151 3.15 -1.34 2.99
CA THR A 151 2.07 -2.13 3.57
C THR A 151 0.84 -1.96 2.68
N PHE A 152 0.41 -3.05 2.05
CA PHE A 152 -0.80 -3.07 1.25
C PHE A 152 -1.94 -3.68 2.05
N THR A 153 -3.10 -3.04 2.00
CA THR A 153 -4.36 -3.61 2.53
C THR A 153 -5.35 -3.67 1.38
N MET A 154 -5.65 -4.88 0.92
CA MET A 154 -6.49 -5.16 -0.23
C MET A 154 -7.80 -5.80 0.20
N THR A 155 -8.89 -5.35 -0.41
CA THR A 155 -10.23 -5.93 -0.26
C THR A 155 -10.73 -6.32 -1.64
N GLY A 156 -11.30 -7.52 -1.78
CA GLY A 156 -11.83 -8.00 -3.05
C GLY A 156 -13.05 -8.90 -2.86
N LEU A 157 -13.84 -9.03 -3.92
CA LEU A 157 -14.96 -9.96 -4.00
C LEU A 157 -14.45 -11.38 -3.86
N LEU A 158 -15.15 -12.21 -3.08
CA LEU A 158 -14.74 -13.58 -2.86
C LEU A 158 -15.00 -14.43 -4.11
N GLY A 159 -13.93 -14.88 -4.76
CA GLY A 159 -13.98 -15.84 -5.85
C GLY A 159 -14.03 -17.29 -5.36
N THR A 160 -14.01 -18.24 -6.31
CA THR A 160 -14.06 -19.67 -5.98
C THR A 160 -12.80 -20.11 -5.23
N ILE A 161 -12.99 -20.68 -4.03
CA ILE A 161 -11.93 -21.32 -3.27
C ILE A 161 -11.75 -22.74 -3.79
N THR A 162 -10.52 -23.10 -4.17
CA THR A 162 -10.24 -24.42 -4.78
C THR A 162 -8.97 -25.04 -4.25
N ASP A 163 -8.94 -26.37 -4.21
CA ASP A 163 -7.70 -27.11 -4.00
C ASP A 163 -6.87 -27.11 -5.29
N ILE A 164 -5.57 -26.90 -5.16
CA ILE A 164 -4.61 -26.93 -6.27
C ILE A 164 -3.65 -28.11 -6.10
N ALA A 165 -3.33 -28.79 -7.20
CA ALA A 165 -2.44 -29.95 -7.18
C ALA A 165 -0.99 -29.57 -6.80
N THR A 166 -0.57 -28.35 -7.14
CA THR A 166 0.77 -27.82 -6.86
C THR A 166 0.68 -26.33 -6.55
N MET A 167 1.45 -25.85 -5.59
CA MET A 167 1.66 -24.43 -5.36
C MET A 167 2.24 -23.78 -6.62
N SER A 168 1.84 -22.55 -6.90
CA SER A 168 2.41 -21.77 -7.99
C SER A 168 3.92 -21.57 -7.79
N ALA A 169 4.69 -21.75 -8.86
CA ALA A 169 6.14 -21.59 -8.79
C ALA A 169 6.49 -20.12 -8.49
N VAL A 170 7.14 -19.88 -7.35
CA VAL A 170 7.70 -18.58 -7.01
C VAL A 170 9.14 -18.55 -7.49
N THR A 171 9.46 -17.80 -8.54
CA THR A 171 10.84 -17.64 -9.03
C THR A 171 11.55 -16.48 -8.30
N ALA A 172 12.88 -16.34 -8.46
CA ALA A 172 13.60 -15.18 -7.94
C ALA A 172 13.82 -14.08 -9.01
N ALA A 173 13.35 -14.30 -10.24
CA ALA A 173 13.60 -13.43 -11.38
C ALA A 173 12.97 -12.04 -11.20
N GLY A 174 13.78 -10.97 -11.28
CA GLY A 174 13.30 -9.59 -11.10
C GLY A 174 13.07 -9.18 -9.64
N LEU A 175 13.50 -9.98 -8.65
CA LEU A 175 13.62 -9.50 -7.28
C LEU A 175 14.91 -8.70 -7.14
N VAL A 176 14.78 -7.42 -6.82
CA VAL A 176 15.92 -6.57 -6.49
C VAL A 176 16.14 -6.61 -4.99
N THR A 177 17.39 -6.80 -4.55
CA THR A 177 17.70 -6.75 -3.12
C THR A 177 17.48 -5.33 -2.60
N PRO A 178 16.63 -5.12 -1.58
CA PRO A 178 16.35 -3.79 -1.06
C PRO A 178 17.56 -3.23 -0.31
N LEU A 179 17.67 -1.91 -0.28
CA LEU A 179 18.72 -1.22 0.45
C LEU A 179 18.20 -0.76 1.82
N PRO A 180 19.03 -0.81 2.88
CA PRO A 180 18.64 -0.26 4.16
C PRO A 180 18.56 1.27 4.09
N VAL A 181 17.62 1.86 4.81
CA VAL A 181 17.51 3.32 4.97
C VAL A 181 18.72 3.82 5.73
N SER A 182 19.52 4.66 5.08
CA SER A 182 20.74 5.25 5.63
C SER A 182 21.05 6.56 4.93
N LYS A 183 21.94 7.38 5.51
CA LYS A 183 22.40 8.62 4.87
C LYS A 183 22.98 8.41 3.46
N ALA A 184 23.60 7.25 3.22
CA ALA A 184 24.20 6.93 1.92
C ALA A 184 23.14 6.55 0.88
N ASN A 185 22.03 5.94 1.32
CA ASN A 185 21.02 5.36 0.44
C ASN A 185 19.73 6.18 0.36
N THR A 186 19.48 7.11 1.29
CA THR A 186 18.23 7.86 1.38
C THR A 186 18.52 9.33 1.61
N GLN A 187 17.94 10.18 0.76
CA GLN A 187 17.95 11.63 0.91
C GLN A 187 16.50 12.12 1.05
N MET A 188 16.25 13.02 2.00
CA MET A 188 14.93 13.60 2.21
C MET A 188 15.04 15.12 2.35
N THR A 189 14.17 15.83 1.65
CA THR A 189 13.98 17.27 1.83
C THR A 189 12.54 17.55 2.25
N LEU A 190 12.35 18.43 3.24
CA LEU A 190 11.04 18.86 3.70
C LEU A 190 10.99 20.39 3.73
N HIS A 191 10.12 20.98 2.92
CA HIS A 191 9.97 22.43 2.73
C HIS A 191 11.33 23.11 2.44
N GLY A 192 12.09 22.50 1.53
CA GLY A 192 13.42 22.97 1.10
C GLY A 192 14.58 22.71 2.07
N TRP A 193 14.31 22.18 3.26
CA TRP A 193 15.36 21.81 4.21
C TRP A 193 15.80 20.35 4.00
N SER A 194 17.11 20.11 3.89
CA SER A 194 17.69 18.77 3.90
C SER A 194 17.49 18.13 5.28
N ALA A 195 16.49 17.28 5.38
CA ALA A 195 15.99 16.81 6.67
C ALA A 195 16.86 15.70 7.26
N VAL A 196 17.17 15.83 8.55
CA VAL A 196 17.73 14.74 9.35
C VAL A 196 16.57 14.05 10.04
N ALA A 197 16.08 12.97 9.44
CA ALA A 197 14.87 12.27 9.86
C ALA A 197 15.17 10.96 10.59
N GLU A 198 14.41 10.71 11.65
CA GLU A 198 14.35 9.44 12.38
C GLU A 198 13.24 8.53 11.84
N SER A 199 12.23 9.10 11.19
CA SER A 199 11.26 8.32 10.42
C SER A 199 10.49 9.19 9.43
N LEU A 200 10.02 8.56 8.36
CA LEU A 200 8.98 9.10 7.49
C LEU A 200 7.94 8.01 7.26
N ALA A 201 6.70 8.26 7.69
CA ALA A 201 5.55 7.43 7.35
C ALA A 201 4.62 8.23 6.46
N LEU A 202 4.18 7.64 5.35
CA LEU A 202 3.17 8.19 4.46
C LEU A 202 2.07 7.16 4.25
N ASP A 203 0.83 7.62 4.20
CA ASP A 203 -0.34 6.83 3.92
C ASP A 203 -1.17 7.53 2.85
N LEU A 204 -1.53 6.80 1.79
CA LEU A 204 -2.44 7.29 0.78
C LEU A 204 -3.84 7.54 1.38
N GLY A 205 -4.21 6.80 2.43
CA GLY A 205 -5.44 7.01 3.18
C GLY A 205 -6.71 6.71 2.37
N ASN A 206 -6.66 5.72 1.48
CA ASN A 206 -7.83 5.26 0.74
C ASN A 206 -8.86 4.61 1.65
N THR A 207 -10.11 5.04 1.52
CA THR A 207 -11.27 4.38 2.11
C THR A 207 -11.85 3.38 1.11
N VAL A 208 -11.59 2.09 1.32
CA VAL A 208 -12.10 1.01 0.47
C VAL A 208 -13.45 0.54 0.99
N THR A 209 -14.50 0.77 0.21
CA THR A 209 -15.88 0.45 0.58
C THR A 209 -16.42 -0.68 -0.31
N PRO A 210 -16.64 -1.89 0.24
CA PRO A 210 -17.38 -2.92 -0.48
C PRO A 210 -18.87 -2.56 -0.53
N ARG A 211 -19.47 -2.62 -1.71
CA ARG A 211 -20.90 -2.36 -1.96
C ARG A 211 -21.53 -3.58 -2.59
N PHE A 212 -22.45 -4.19 -1.85
CA PHE A 212 -23.24 -5.33 -2.29
C PHE A 212 -24.69 -4.88 -2.48
N LEU A 213 -24.98 -4.31 -3.65
CA LEU A 213 -26.32 -3.84 -3.98
C LEU A 213 -27.03 -4.87 -4.86
N ILE A 214 -28.36 -4.80 -4.87
CA ILE A 214 -29.14 -5.65 -5.78
C ILE A 214 -28.85 -5.22 -7.22
N GLY A 215 -28.18 -6.09 -7.98
CA GLY A 215 -27.82 -5.88 -9.38
C GLY A 215 -26.43 -5.32 -9.63
N ASP A 216 -25.66 -4.99 -8.58
CA ASP A 216 -24.26 -4.55 -8.73
C ASP A 216 -23.46 -4.84 -7.44
N GLU A 217 -22.35 -5.57 -7.59
CA GLU A 217 -21.44 -5.89 -6.49
C GLU A 217 -20.04 -5.40 -6.84
N LEU A 218 -19.55 -4.43 -6.07
CA LEU A 218 -18.26 -3.82 -6.35
C LEU A 218 -17.54 -3.34 -5.10
N VAL A 219 -16.22 -3.34 -5.16
CA VAL A 219 -15.33 -2.74 -4.19
C VAL A 219 -14.83 -1.45 -4.81
N LEU A 220 -15.12 -0.30 -4.18
CA LEU A 220 -14.66 1.00 -4.65
C LEU A 220 -13.75 1.68 -3.62
N ILE A 221 -12.93 2.61 -4.10
CA ILE A 221 -12.28 3.60 -3.25
C ILE A 221 -13.24 4.78 -3.19
N SER A 222 -13.88 5.00 -2.04
CA SER A 222 -14.94 6.00 -1.89
C SER A 222 -14.44 7.38 -1.46
N ASN A 223 -13.26 7.41 -0.85
CA ASN A 223 -12.61 8.63 -0.41
C ASN A 223 -11.10 8.37 -0.29
N ARG A 224 -10.31 9.45 -0.32
CA ARG A 224 -8.87 9.41 -0.09
C ARG A 224 -8.47 10.63 0.74
N SER A 225 -7.60 10.41 1.71
CA SER A 225 -7.02 11.49 2.49
C SER A 225 -5.55 11.18 2.77
N THR A 226 -4.69 11.71 1.91
CA THR A 226 -3.25 11.45 1.99
C THR A 226 -2.65 12.14 3.21
N THR A 227 -2.08 11.36 4.11
CA THR A 227 -1.50 11.85 5.37
C THR A 227 -0.14 11.24 5.61
N GLY A 228 0.61 11.82 6.55
CA GLY A 228 1.90 11.28 6.93
C GLY A 228 2.36 11.78 8.28
N THR A 229 3.52 11.29 8.70
CA THR A 229 4.24 11.78 9.87
C THR A 229 5.73 11.69 9.60
N ALA A 230 6.44 12.80 9.80
CA ALA A 230 7.89 12.83 9.78
C ALA A 230 8.41 13.11 11.20
N VAL A 231 9.34 12.28 11.68
CA VAL A 231 10.08 12.57 12.91
C VAL A 231 11.46 13.06 12.51
N VAL A 232 11.81 14.29 12.92
CA VAL A 232 13.07 14.95 12.55
C VAL A 232 13.83 15.43 13.77
N GLU A 233 15.16 15.45 13.68
CA GLU A 233 16.00 16.02 14.75
C GLU A 233 15.67 17.51 14.94
N ALA A 234 15.51 17.94 16.19
CA ALA A 234 15.23 19.33 16.49
C ALA A 234 16.46 20.20 16.18
N ARG A 235 16.37 21.02 15.12
CA ARG A 235 17.36 22.05 14.80
C ARG A 235 16.95 23.41 15.34
N SER A 236 17.87 24.37 15.29
CA SER A 236 17.59 25.74 15.68
C SER A 236 16.50 26.37 14.81
N LEU A 237 15.69 27.25 15.40
CA LEU A 237 14.64 28.01 14.70
C LEU A 237 15.19 28.81 13.51
N ALA A 238 16.45 29.28 13.60
CA ALA A 238 17.14 29.97 12.51
C ALA A 238 17.41 29.06 11.30
N THR A 239 17.50 27.75 11.50
CA THR A 239 17.65 26.78 10.41
C THR A 239 16.29 26.46 9.80
N VAL A 240 15.33 26.03 10.63
CA VAL A 240 13.95 25.79 10.22
C VAL A 240 13.00 26.08 11.38
N ASP A 241 12.08 27.01 11.16
CA ASP A 241 11.00 27.30 12.09
C ASP A 241 9.75 26.47 11.75
N TRP A 242 9.64 25.28 12.35
CA TRP A 242 8.47 24.41 12.20
C TRP A 242 7.21 25.00 12.85
N PHE A 243 7.35 25.77 13.93
CA PHE A 243 6.23 26.34 14.65
C PHE A 243 5.58 27.47 13.86
N GLY A 244 6.39 28.37 13.30
CA GLY A 244 5.93 29.42 12.40
C GLY A 244 5.28 28.84 11.14
N ARG A 245 5.88 27.79 10.54
CA ARG A 245 5.30 27.08 9.37
C ARG A 245 3.97 26.42 9.70
N ALA A 246 3.84 25.77 10.85
CA ALA A 246 2.60 25.14 11.30
C ALA A 246 1.49 26.15 11.59
N LEU A 247 1.81 27.26 12.29
CA LEU A 247 0.85 28.32 12.61
C LEU A 247 0.34 29.03 11.35
N ASN A 248 1.23 29.29 10.39
CA ASN A 248 0.89 29.96 9.13
C ASN A 248 0.33 29.00 8.06
N ARG A 249 0.22 27.70 8.36
CA ARG A 249 -0.17 26.66 7.39
C ARG A 249 0.62 26.76 6.08
N THR A 250 1.92 27.01 6.21
CA THR A 250 2.80 27.15 5.06
C THR A 250 2.88 25.82 4.32
N ARG A 251 2.68 25.84 3.00
CA ARG A 251 2.84 24.69 2.13
C ARG A 251 4.27 24.62 1.60
N GLY A 252 4.87 23.44 1.61
CA GLY A 252 6.17 23.23 0.98
C GLY A 252 6.36 21.80 0.51
N ALA A 253 7.30 21.60 -0.39
CA ALA A 253 7.52 20.28 -1.00
C ALA A 253 8.18 19.31 -0.02
N LEU A 254 7.73 18.06 -0.03
CA LEU A 254 8.43 16.89 0.50
C LEU A 254 8.97 16.10 -0.69
N ALA A 255 10.25 15.79 -0.67
CA ALA A 255 10.86 14.88 -1.64
C ALA A 255 11.74 13.88 -0.88
N LEU A 256 11.59 12.60 -1.17
CA LEU A 256 12.44 11.53 -0.67
C LEU A 256 12.96 10.71 -1.84
N THR A 257 14.27 10.52 -1.91
CA THR A 257 14.94 9.63 -2.87
C THR A 257 15.60 8.50 -2.10
N HIS A 258 15.21 7.26 -2.36
CA HIS A 258 15.81 6.07 -1.79
C HIS A 258 16.43 5.20 -2.90
N GLY A 259 17.70 4.86 -2.77
CA GLY A 259 18.48 4.11 -3.74
C GLY A 259 19.60 4.92 -4.38
N ILE A 260 20.56 4.23 -4.98
CA ILE A 260 21.75 4.85 -5.59
C ILE A 260 22.04 4.34 -7.01
N ALA A 261 21.57 3.15 -7.37
CA ALA A 261 21.80 2.53 -8.66
C ALA A 261 20.55 2.65 -9.52
N ALA A 262 20.70 3.03 -10.78
CA ALA A 262 19.61 2.99 -11.75
C ALA A 262 18.99 1.58 -11.81
N GLY A 263 17.68 1.52 -11.86
CA GLY A 263 16.85 0.32 -11.73
C GLY A 263 16.45 -0.02 -10.28
N ASN A 264 16.99 0.69 -9.28
CA ASN A 264 16.71 0.47 -7.85
C ASN A 264 16.56 1.78 -7.07
N ILE A 265 16.11 2.85 -7.72
CA ILE A 265 15.80 4.11 -7.04
C ILE A 265 14.28 4.28 -6.97
N VAL A 266 13.78 4.57 -5.78
CA VAL A 266 12.39 4.89 -5.50
C VAL A 266 12.32 6.29 -4.93
N GLU A 267 11.54 7.15 -5.59
CA GLU A 267 11.32 8.54 -5.25
C GLU A 267 9.87 8.76 -4.83
N LEU A 268 9.68 9.58 -3.80
CA LEU A 268 8.39 10.00 -3.30
C LEU A 268 8.36 11.52 -3.28
N ASP A 269 7.47 12.08 -4.08
CA ASP A 269 7.35 13.52 -4.26
C ASP A 269 5.94 13.98 -3.88
N ALA A 270 5.87 14.97 -3.01
CA ALA A 270 4.63 15.66 -2.64
C ALA A 270 4.88 17.17 -2.69
N PRO A 271 4.28 17.91 -3.65
CA PRO A 271 4.64 19.29 -3.95
C PRO A 271 4.19 20.29 -2.89
N ALA A 272 3.09 20.02 -2.19
CA ALA A 272 2.52 20.89 -1.18
C ALA A 272 2.11 20.12 0.07
N VAL A 273 2.98 20.10 1.07
CA VAL A 273 2.74 19.52 2.39
C VAL A 273 2.49 20.63 3.40
N GLU A 274 1.45 20.48 4.21
CA GLU A 274 1.23 21.30 5.40
C GLU A 274 1.69 20.55 6.65
N ILE A 275 2.24 21.31 7.60
CA ILE A 275 2.65 20.79 8.89
C ILE A 275 1.54 20.99 9.90
N GLY A 276 1.12 19.90 10.55
CA GLY A 276 0.13 19.90 11.62
C GLY A 276 0.71 20.33 12.96
N LYS A 277 0.07 19.85 14.04
CA LYS A 277 0.49 20.17 15.41
C LYS A 277 1.83 19.49 15.71
N VAL A 278 2.90 20.29 15.72
CA VAL A 278 4.25 19.85 16.09
C VAL A 278 4.25 19.36 17.54
N THR A 279 4.79 18.16 17.77
CA THR A 279 5.05 17.64 19.12
C THR A 279 6.55 17.42 19.31
N GLN A 280 7.01 17.57 20.54
CA GLN A 280 8.41 17.36 20.90
C GLN A 280 8.57 16.01 21.58
N GLY A 281 9.60 15.27 21.19
CA GLY A 281 10.01 14.04 21.82
C GLY A 281 11.51 14.03 22.10
N ASN A 282 12.02 12.87 22.50
CA ASN A 282 13.44 12.61 22.52
C ASN A 282 13.73 11.16 22.13
N THR A 283 14.86 10.95 21.46
CA THR A 283 15.47 9.65 21.20
C THR A 283 16.90 9.74 21.70
N ASP A 284 17.36 8.79 22.54
CA ASP A 284 18.71 8.80 23.13
C ASP A 284 19.08 10.12 23.85
N ASN A 285 18.09 10.76 24.50
CA ASN A 285 18.20 12.10 25.11
C ASN A 285 18.53 13.25 24.13
N ILE A 286 18.34 13.04 22.82
CA ILE A 286 18.42 14.08 21.79
C ILE A 286 17.00 14.50 21.42
N SER A 287 16.74 15.81 21.43
CA SER A 287 15.42 16.36 21.11
C SER A 287 15.05 16.13 19.65
N ASN A 288 13.82 15.65 19.42
CA ASN A 288 13.25 15.52 18.08
C ASN A 288 11.86 16.18 18.03
N TYR A 289 11.41 16.45 16.80
CA TYR A 289 10.07 16.92 16.51
C TYR A 289 9.31 15.88 15.69
N SER A 290 8.11 15.54 16.13
CA SER A 290 7.15 14.81 15.32
C SER A 290 6.24 15.80 14.61
N LEU A 291 6.24 15.71 13.29
CA LEU A 291 5.56 16.60 12.35
C LEU A 291 4.47 15.79 11.65
N PRO A 292 3.20 15.93 12.06
CA PRO A 292 2.09 15.43 11.27
C PRO A 292 2.07 16.14 9.91
N LEU A 293 1.99 15.38 8.83
CA LEU A 293 1.99 15.88 7.46
C LEU A 293 0.59 15.72 6.87
N SER A 294 0.08 16.80 6.30
CA SER A 294 -1.11 16.77 5.45
C SER A 294 -0.67 17.07 4.02
N LEU A 295 -0.75 16.08 3.14
CA LEU A 295 -0.36 16.23 1.75
C LEU A 295 -1.55 16.86 1.03
N CYS A 296 -1.35 18.06 0.49
CA CYS A 296 -2.38 18.83 -0.20
C CYS A 296 -2.08 18.86 -1.70
N PRO A 297 -3.11 18.81 -2.56
CA PRO A 297 -2.92 19.01 -3.98
C PRO A 297 -2.61 20.48 -4.30
N THR A 298 -1.84 20.69 -5.36
CA THR A 298 -1.56 22.03 -5.94
C THR A 298 -2.26 22.18 -7.28
N ALA A 299 -2.24 21.14 -8.12
CA ALA A 299 -2.82 21.10 -9.45
C ALA A 299 -3.71 19.87 -9.67
N GLY A 300 -4.54 19.53 -8.68
CA GLY A 300 -5.52 18.44 -8.79
C GLY A 300 -5.06 17.16 -8.09
N LEU A 301 -4.59 16.17 -8.84
CA LEU A 301 -4.26 14.82 -8.31
C LEU A 301 -2.76 14.65 -8.03
N ASP A 302 -2.05 15.75 -7.75
CA ASP A 302 -0.59 15.81 -7.63
C ASP A 302 -0.09 15.69 -6.18
N GLU A 303 -0.95 15.29 -5.26
CA GLU A 303 -0.66 15.26 -3.82
C GLU A 303 0.45 14.28 -3.41
N LEU A 304 0.61 13.16 -4.12
CA LEU A 304 1.72 12.21 -3.95
C LEU A 304 2.03 11.53 -5.28
N THR A 305 3.30 11.49 -5.65
CA THR A 305 3.82 10.76 -6.81
C THR A 305 4.91 9.80 -6.36
N ILE A 306 4.88 8.57 -6.87
CA ILE A 306 5.93 7.57 -6.66
C ILE A 306 6.66 7.34 -7.98
N THR A 307 7.96 7.58 -8.03
CA THR A 307 8.76 7.32 -9.24
C THR A 307 9.77 6.22 -8.96
N VAL A 308 9.87 5.24 -9.87
CA VAL A 308 10.86 4.18 -9.82
C VAL A 308 11.80 4.32 -11.02
N ARG A 309 13.11 4.36 -10.79
CA ARG A 309 14.13 4.56 -11.82
C ARG A 309 15.38 3.70 -11.64
#